data_AF-A0A0G1GN03-F1
#
_entry.id   AF-A0A0G1GN03-F1
#
_cell.length_a   1.000
_cell.length_b   1.000
_cell.length_c   1.000
_cell.angle_alpha   90.00
_cell.angle_beta   90.00
_cell.angle_gamma   90.00
#
_symmetry.space_group_name_H-M   'P 1'
#
loop_
_entity.id
_entity.type
_entity.pdbx_description
1 polymer ?
#
loop_
_entity_poly.entity_id
_entity_poly.type
_entity_poly.pdbx_seq_one_letter_code
_entity_poly.pdbx_strand_id
1 'polypeptide(L)'
;MSVRSISVRFLFLSRIVTSLAFLFLLLLFKGSSPAYADFLYVVTGSINDNGGIHNPTDFTVHVKSGDADVAGSPAPGARGPGTLYTLPTGTYKVSIDSISSYATNFGGDCDSGGNVTLSPSAGKTCIITNNDRAPRLNVVTSVINDGGGNAVASDFVIHVRSENVDVAGSPAPGAGSPGVLYEVSPGSYTVSSETKPSYTQSFSGDCDASGNMTISLADQKTCNVVNTFNGGVPGFPETGNVLNDFRLCLDSGSLPWIITGLSLVFAIYILVKKQGQVGEKHEDNDL
;
A
#
# COMPACT_ATOMS: atom_id res chain seq x y z
N MET A 1 78.04 -46.02 -55.13
CA MET A 1 76.79 -45.26 -54.83
C MET A 1 75.70 -45.80 -55.75
N SER A 2 74.44 -46.06 -55.42
CA SER A 2 73.62 -45.82 -54.23
C SER A 2 72.28 -46.51 -54.54
N VAL A 3 72.06 -47.75 -54.10
CA VAL A 3 70.75 -48.44 -54.29
C VAL A 3 70.12 -48.87 -52.96
N ARG A 4 70.91 -49.10 -51.90
CA ARG A 4 70.37 -49.38 -50.55
C ARG A 4 69.77 -48.16 -49.81
N SER A 5 70.06 -46.94 -50.26
CA SER A 5 69.60 -45.69 -49.62
C SER A 5 68.16 -45.28 -49.99
N ILE A 6 67.68 -45.71 -51.17
CA ILE A 6 66.37 -45.27 -51.71
C ILE A 6 65.20 -46.02 -51.06
N SER A 7 65.35 -47.33 -50.78
CA SER A 7 64.29 -48.16 -50.19
C SER A 7 63.97 -47.79 -48.74
N VAL A 8 65.00 -47.45 -47.94
CA VAL A 8 64.80 -47.00 -46.55
C VAL A 8 64.18 -45.61 -46.50
N ARG A 9 64.58 -44.69 -47.40
CA ARG A 9 63.98 -43.34 -47.53
C ARG A 9 62.51 -43.38 -47.96
N PHE A 10 62.14 -44.27 -48.88
CA PHE A 10 60.75 -44.44 -49.30
C PHE A 10 59.85 -44.98 -48.18
N LEU A 11 60.34 -45.96 -47.42
CA LEU A 11 59.63 -46.50 -46.26
C LEU A 11 59.50 -45.47 -45.12
N PHE A 12 60.53 -44.65 -44.90
CA PHE A 12 60.49 -43.56 -43.91
C PHE A 12 59.50 -42.46 -44.31
N LEU A 13 59.51 -42.01 -45.58
CA LEU A 13 58.55 -41.02 -46.07
C LEU A 13 57.11 -41.55 -46.02
N SER A 14 56.88 -42.82 -46.38
CA SER A 14 55.55 -43.44 -46.31
C SER A 14 54.99 -43.49 -44.88
N ARG A 15 55.83 -43.81 -43.88
CA ARG A 15 55.44 -43.80 -42.46
C ARG A 15 55.19 -42.39 -41.93
N ILE A 16 55.96 -41.40 -42.39
CA ILE A 16 55.74 -39.99 -42.03
C ILE A 16 54.44 -39.47 -42.64
N VAL A 17 54.16 -39.77 -43.91
CA VAL A 17 52.93 -39.34 -44.60
C VAL A 17 51.68 -39.99 -43.98
N THR A 18 51.74 -41.28 -43.64
CA THR A 18 50.63 -41.95 -42.94
C THR A 18 50.44 -41.43 -41.52
N SER A 19 51.52 -41.10 -40.79
CA SER A 19 51.45 -40.49 -39.45
C SER A 19 50.92 -39.05 -39.48
N LEU A 20 51.31 -38.24 -40.47
CA LEU A 20 50.81 -36.88 -40.66
C LEU A 20 49.35 -36.88 -41.14
N ALA A 21 48.97 -37.82 -42.00
CA ALA A 21 47.57 -38.00 -42.39
C ALA A 21 46.71 -38.43 -41.20
N PHE A 22 47.22 -39.28 -40.31
CA PHE A 22 46.52 -39.68 -39.08
C PHE A 22 46.41 -38.53 -38.07
N LEU A 23 47.46 -37.70 -37.94
CA LEU A 23 47.44 -36.50 -37.11
C LEU A 23 46.49 -35.42 -37.67
N PHE A 24 46.42 -35.28 -39.00
CA PHE A 24 45.48 -34.38 -39.67
C PHE A 24 44.03 -34.89 -39.56
N LEU A 25 43.82 -36.21 -39.64
CA LEU A 25 42.51 -36.82 -39.40
C LEU A 25 42.06 -36.64 -37.94
N LEU A 26 42.96 -36.78 -36.96
CA LEU A 26 42.68 -36.48 -35.55
C LEU A 26 42.39 -34.99 -35.30
N LEU A 27 42.97 -34.07 -36.08
CA LEU A 27 42.65 -32.64 -36.02
C LEU A 27 41.30 -32.31 -36.66
N LEU A 28 40.80 -33.10 -37.61
CA LEU A 28 39.45 -32.97 -38.17
C LEU A 28 38.36 -33.50 -37.21
N PHE A 29 38.72 -34.30 -36.20
CA PHE A 29 37.79 -34.78 -35.15
C PHE A 29 37.88 -34.01 -33.82
N LYS A 30 38.77 -33.01 -33.71
CA LYS A 30 38.71 -32.05 -32.59
C LYS A 30 37.64 -31.00 -32.88
N GLY A 31 36.37 -31.29 -32.65
CA GLY A 31 35.38 -30.20 -32.76
C GLY A 31 33.90 -30.51 -32.75
N SER A 32 33.47 -31.76 -32.58
CA SER A 32 32.06 -32.02 -32.30
C SER A 32 31.96 -33.00 -31.13
N SER A 33 32.22 -32.46 -29.92
CA SER A 33 31.57 -33.00 -28.73
C SER A 33 30.09 -33.22 -29.08
N PRO A 34 29.49 -34.39 -28.78
CA PRO A 34 28.07 -34.58 -29.03
C PRO A 34 27.33 -33.40 -28.40
N ALA A 35 26.50 -32.72 -29.20
CA ALA A 35 25.64 -31.66 -28.71
C ALA A 35 24.67 -32.31 -27.73
N TYR A 36 25.05 -32.36 -26.45
CA TYR A 36 24.12 -32.68 -25.40
C TYR A 36 23.11 -31.53 -25.38
N ALA A 37 21.89 -31.86 -25.80
CA ALA A 37 20.73 -31.01 -25.63
C ALA A 37 20.41 -31.00 -24.13
N ASP A 38 20.58 -29.85 -23.49
CA ASP A 38 20.12 -29.66 -22.12
C ASP A 38 18.68 -29.17 -22.14
N PHE A 39 17.90 -29.63 -21.18
CA PHE A 39 16.47 -29.36 -21.11
C PHE A 39 16.18 -28.42 -19.96
N LEU A 40 15.50 -27.32 -20.27
CA LEU A 40 14.91 -26.43 -19.28
C LEU A 40 13.40 -26.45 -19.43
N TYR A 41 12.70 -26.89 -18.38
CA TYR A 41 11.25 -26.74 -18.24
C TYR A 41 10.96 -25.45 -17.47
N VAL A 42 10.06 -24.63 -17.98
CA VAL A 42 9.57 -23.45 -17.26
C VAL A 42 8.09 -23.61 -16.97
N VAL A 43 7.77 -23.80 -15.69
CA VAL A 43 6.41 -24.00 -15.19
C VAL A 43 5.90 -22.71 -14.59
N THR A 44 4.77 -22.22 -15.07
CA THR A 44 4.09 -21.04 -14.55
C THR A 44 2.84 -21.45 -13.80
N GLY A 45 2.72 -20.98 -12.56
CA GLY A 45 1.53 -21.08 -11.74
C GLY A 45 0.89 -19.71 -11.51
N SER A 46 -0.43 -19.72 -11.33
CA SER A 46 -1.19 -18.59 -10.82
C SER A 46 -2.00 -19.02 -9.60
N ILE A 47 -1.98 -18.19 -8.57
CA ILE A 47 -2.76 -18.29 -7.34
C ILE A 47 -3.67 -17.06 -7.30
N ASN A 48 -4.97 -17.31 -7.22
CA ASN A 48 -6.03 -16.31 -7.34
C ASN A 48 -6.94 -16.37 -6.11
N ASP A 49 -6.36 -16.30 -4.91
CA ASP A 49 -7.10 -16.45 -3.66
C ASP A 49 -7.73 -15.14 -3.17
N ASN A 50 -7.47 -14.02 -3.86
CA ASN A 50 -8.03 -12.70 -3.54
C ASN A 50 -8.90 -12.11 -4.67
N GLY A 51 -9.48 -12.96 -5.51
CA GLY A 51 -10.37 -12.56 -6.61
C GLY A 51 -9.66 -12.29 -7.94
N GLY A 52 -8.38 -12.65 -8.04
CA GLY A 52 -7.62 -12.73 -9.28
C GLY A 52 -8.30 -13.62 -10.32
N ILE A 53 -8.04 -13.34 -11.60
CA ILE A 53 -8.57 -14.14 -12.71
C ILE A 53 -7.50 -14.63 -13.67
N HIS A 54 -6.23 -14.25 -13.47
CA HIS A 54 -5.19 -14.59 -14.44
C HIS A 54 -4.85 -16.08 -14.38
N ASN A 55 -4.83 -16.69 -15.55
CA ASN A 55 -4.31 -18.01 -15.79
C ASN A 55 -2.81 -17.93 -16.12
N PRO A 56 -2.06 -19.04 -16.00
CA PRO A 56 -0.63 -19.02 -16.31
C PRO A 56 -0.28 -18.57 -17.73
N THR A 57 -1.20 -18.75 -18.69
CA THR A 57 -1.05 -18.29 -20.07
C THR A 57 -1.16 -16.78 -20.24
N ASP A 58 -1.75 -16.08 -19.27
CA ASP A 58 -1.90 -14.62 -19.33
C ASP A 58 -0.61 -13.89 -18.95
N PHE A 59 0.38 -14.64 -18.45
CA PHE A 59 1.70 -14.12 -18.13
C PHE A 59 2.68 -14.42 -19.25
N THR A 60 3.35 -13.39 -19.76
CA THR A 60 4.42 -13.53 -20.74
C THR A 60 5.73 -13.88 -20.03
N VAL A 61 6.29 -15.04 -20.34
CA VAL A 61 7.55 -15.55 -19.78
C VAL A 61 8.68 -15.36 -20.77
N HIS A 62 9.82 -14.91 -20.25
CA HIS A 62 11.07 -14.75 -20.97
C HIS A 62 12.10 -15.76 -20.44
N VAL A 63 12.83 -16.40 -21.35
CA VAL A 63 14.05 -17.16 -21.07
C VAL A 63 15.17 -16.52 -21.89
N LYS A 64 16.16 -15.96 -21.20
CA LYS A 64 17.22 -15.15 -21.81
C LYS A 64 18.59 -15.77 -21.65
N SER A 65 19.43 -15.58 -22.66
CA SER A 65 20.87 -15.82 -22.62
C SER A 65 21.58 -14.47 -22.73
N GLY A 66 22.15 -13.99 -21.63
CA GLY A 66 22.49 -12.57 -21.53
C GLY A 66 21.22 -11.72 -21.58
N ASP A 67 21.18 -10.73 -22.48
CA ASP A 67 20.04 -9.81 -22.60
C ASP A 67 18.99 -10.23 -23.65
N ALA A 68 19.30 -11.23 -24.48
CA ALA A 68 18.46 -11.67 -25.58
C ALA A 68 17.61 -12.89 -25.21
N ASP A 69 16.36 -12.89 -25.65
CA ASP A 69 15.47 -14.05 -25.57
C ASP A 69 16.00 -15.20 -26.44
N VAL A 70 15.92 -16.42 -25.92
CA VAL A 70 16.26 -17.65 -26.66
C VAL A 70 15.16 -18.00 -27.67
N ALA A 71 15.43 -18.94 -28.58
CA ALA A 71 14.42 -19.42 -29.52
C ALA A 71 13.19 -19.97 -28.78
N GLY A 72 11.99 -19.52 -29.17
CA GLY A 72 10.73 -19.85 -28.49
C GLY A 72 10.41 -18.97 -27.26
N SER A 73 11.21 -17.93 -27.01
CA SER A 73 10.96 -16.89 -26.00
C SER A 73 10.85 -15.52 -26.66
N PRO A 74 10.04 -14.57 -26.13
CA PRO A 74 9.05 -14.77 -25.08
C PRO A 74 7.90 -15.70 -25.51
N ALA A 75 7.26 -16.33 -24.52
CA ALA A 75 6.09 -17.17 -24.73
C ALA A 75 5.08 -17.03 -23.58
N PRO A 76 3.79 -17.31 -23.81
CA PRO A 76 2.83 -17.49 -22.72
C PRO A 76 3.32 -18.53 -21.70
N GLY A 77 3.08 -18.26 -20.42
CA GLY A 77 3.35 -19.23 -19.36
C GLY A 77 2.50 -20.50 -19.50
N ALA A 78 3.00 -21.59 -18.91
CA ALA A 78 2.35 -22.89 -19.03
C ALA A 78 2.32 -23.62 -17.68
N ARG A 79 1.15 -24.18 -17.32
CA ARG A 79 1.04 -25.11 -16.19
C ARG A 79 1.87 -26.37 -16.44
N GLY A 80 2.11 -27.15 -15.38
CA GLY A 80 2.88 -28.40 -15.46
C GLY A 80 2.45 -29.29 -16.64
N PRO A 81 3.40 -29.80 -17.45
CA PRO A 81 4.85 -29.85 -17.22
C PRO A 81 5.64 -28.57 -17.58
N GLY A 82 4.98 -27.50 -18.03
CA GLY A 82 5.62 -26.25 -18.42
C GLY A 82 6.12 -26.23 -19.87
N THR A 83 6.76 -25.13 -20.26
CA THR A 83 7.35 -24.96 -21.60
C THR A 83 8.76 -25.56 -21.61
N LEU A 84 9.04 -26.44 -22.58
CA LEU A 84 10.35 -27.04 -22.77
C LEU A 84 11.23 -26.20 -23.69
N TYR A 85 12.42 -25.85 -23.21
CA TYR A 85 13.49 -25.26 -23.99
C TYR A 85 14.64 -26.26 -24.12
N THR A 86 15.09 -26.48 -25.34
CA THR A 86 16.32 -27.24 -25.61
C THR A 86 17.45 -26.25 -25.85
N LEU A 87 18.38 -26.18 -24.90
CA LEU A 87 19.39 -25.13 -24.83
C LEU A 87 20.79 -25.75 -24.70
N PRO A 88 21.84 -25.07 -25.19
CA PRO A 88 23.21 -25.43 -24.87
C PRO A 88 23.53 -25.29 -23.37
N THR A 89 24.66 -25.86 -22.95
CA THR A 89 25.22 -25.60 -21.63
C THR A 89 25.47 -24.11 -21.43
N GLY A 90 25.05 -23.56 -20.30
CA GLY A 90 25.20 -22.13 -20.03
C GLY A 90 24.30 -21.65 -18.90
N THR A 91 24.35 -20.35 -18.63
CA THR A 91 23.48 -19.68 -17.65
C THR A 91 22.39 -18.92 -18.38
N TYR A 92 21.16 -19.12 -17.91
CA TYR A 92 19.96 -18.50 -18.45
C TYR A 92 19.23 -17.75 -17.35
N LYS A 93 18.49 -16.71 -17.75
CA LYS A 93 17.62 -15.94 -16.86
C LYS A 93 16.18 -16.10 -17.29
N VAL A 94 15.38 -16.69 -16.41
CA VAL A 94 13.93 -16.74 -16.51
C VAL A 94 13.38 -15.45 -15.92
N SER A 95 12.53 -14.75 -16.66
CA SER A 95 11.78 -13.60 -16.16
C SER A 95 10.36 -13.62 -16.69
N ILE A 96 9.52 -12.74 -16.18
CA ILE A 96 8.10 -12.64 -16.51
C ILE A 96 7.74 -11.16 -16.60
N ASP A 97 6.87 -10.80 -17.54
CA ASP A 97 6.31 -9.45 -17.57
C ASP A 97 5.49 -9.21 -16.30
N SER A 98 5.75 -8.08 -15.65
CA SER A 98 5.10 -7.78 -14.38
C SER A 98 3.64 -7.38 -14.60
N ILE A 99 2.75 -8.04 -13.86
CA ILE A 99 1.37 -7.60 -13.67
C ILE A 99 1.29 -7.03 -12.27
N SER A 100 1.00 -5.73 -12.14
CA SER A 100 1.08 -4.99 -10.86
C SER A 100 0.22 -5.59 -9.75
N SER A 101 -0.91 -6.20 -10.10
CA SER A 101 -1.83 -6.86 -9.18
C SER A 101 -1.35 -8.23 -8.68
N TYR A 102 -0.21 -8.74 -9.18
CA TYR A 102 0.37 -10.01 -8.77
C TYR A 102 1.77 -9.83 -8.17
N ALA A 103 2.14 -10.74 -7.28
CA ALA A 103 3.47 -10.91 -6.75
C ALA A 103 4.08 -12.19 -7.35
N THR A 104 5.20 -12.02 -8.06
CA THR A 104 5.93 -13.13 -8.68
C THR A 104 7.00 -13.65 -7.73
N ASN A 105 7.12 -14.97 -7.63
CA ASN A 105 8.25 -15.64 -6.99
C ASN A 105 8.83 -16.72 -7.91
N PHE A 106 10.16 -16.85 -7.92
CA PHE A 106 10.89 -17.87 -8.66
C PHE A 106 11.37 -19.00 -7.72
N GLY A 107 11.44 -20.21 -8.24
CA GLY A 107 11.94 -21.38 -7.51
C GLY A 107 12.18 -22.59 -8.42
N GLY A 108 12.15 -23.78 -7.82
CA GLY A 108 12.61 -25.00 -8.48
C GLY A 108 14.13 -25.01 -8.60
N ASP A 109 14.64 -25.25 -9.81
CA ASP A 109 16.07 -25.14 -10.15
C ASP A 109 16.55 -23.70 -10.38
N CYS A 110 15.64 -22.73 -10.50
CA CYS A 110 15.97 -21.32 -10.58
C CYS A 110 16.25 -20.73 -9.19
N ASP A 111 17.19 -19.78 -9.11
CA ASP A 111 17.34 -18.93 -7.93
C ASP A 111 16.19 -17.90 -7.79
N SER A 112 16.20 -17.11 -6.72
CA SER A 112 15.17 -16.08 -6.47
C SER A 112 15.15 -14.95 -7.51
N GLY A 113 16.22 -14.79 -8.29
CA GLY A 113 16.32 -13.84 -9.40
C GLY A 113 15.94 -14.45 -10.76
N GLY A 114 15.53 -15.73 -10.77
CA GLY A 114 15.19 -16.50 -11.96
C GLY A 114 16.40 -17.02 -12.74
N ASN A 115 17.62 -17.00 -12.18
CA ASN A 115 18.78 -17.53 -12.86
C ASN A 115 18.90 -19.05 -12.70
N VAL A 116 19.34 -19.72 -13.76
CA VAL A 116 19.58 -21.16 -13.77
C VAL A 116 20.78 -21.49 -14.65
N THR A 117 21.62 -22.44 -14.21
CA THR A 117 22.77 -22.93 -15.00
C THR A 117 22.52 -24.35 -15.47
N LEU A 118 22.58 -24.57 -16.78
CA LEU A 118 22.50 -25.87 -17.43
C LEU A 118 23.91 -26.46 -17.60
N SER A 119 24.08 -27.68 -17.10
CA SER A 119 25.28 -28.51 -17.28
C SER A 119 24.99 -29.60 -18.31
N PRO A 120 26.01 -30.22 -18.94
CA PRO A 120 25.79 -31.21 -19.99
C PRO A 120 24.85 -32.34 -19.55
N SER A 121 23.85 -32.65 -20.38
CA SER A 121 22.78 -33.62 -20.14
C SER A 121 21.85 -33.28 -18.96
N ALA A 122 21.80 -32.03 -18.51
CA ALA A 122 20.92 -31.64 -17.41
C ALA A 122 19.46 -31.52 -17.88
N GLY A 123 18.54 -31.99 -17.04
CA GLY A 123 17.13 -31.59 -17.06
C GLY A 123 16.86 -30.72 -15.85
N LYS A 124 16.48 -29.46 -16.06
CA LYS A 124 16.15 -28.51 -14.99
C LYS A 124 14.73 -27.98 -15.13
N THR A 125 14.12 -27.66 -14.01
CA THR A 125 12.76 -27.10 -13.96
C THR A 125 12.73 -25.83 -13.13
N CYS A 126 12.49 -24.70 -13.79
CA CYS A 126 12.19 -23.45 -13.12
C CYS A 126 10.68 -23.32 -12.88
N ILE A 127 10.31 -22.89 -11.68
CA ILE A 127 8.93 -22.68 -11.28
C ILE A 127 8.72 -21.19 -11.03
N ILE A 128 7.71 -20.62 -11.67
CA ILE A 128 7.26 -19.25 -11.49
C ILE A 128 5.90 -19.31 -10.81
N THR A 129 5.75 -18.70 -9.65
CA THR A 129 4.45 -18.58 -8.95
C THR A 129 4.02 -17.13 -8.96
N ASN A 130 2.84 -16.85 -9.51
CA ASN A 130 2.24 -15.52 -9.47
C ASN A 130 1.03 -15.57 -8.53
N ASN A 131 1.11 -14.88 -7.40
CA ASN A 131 -0.01 -14.77 -6.47
C ASN A 131 -0.66 -13.40 -6.58
N ASP A 132 -1.99 -13.34 -6.63
CA ASP A 132 -2.69 -12.06 -6.62
C ASP A 132 -2.46 -11.33 -5.27
N ARG A 133 -2.57 -10.00 -5.32
CA ARG A 133 -2.42 -9.16 -4.14
C ARG A 133 -3.81 -8.81 -3.61
N ALA A 134 -4.04 -9.15 -2.34
CA ALA A 134 -5.27 -8.81 -1.63
C ALA A 134 -5.54 -7.30 -1.64
N PRO A 135 -6.74 -6.86 -2.06
CA PRO A 135 -7.15 -5.49 -1.85
C PRO A 135 -7.70 -5.28 -0.44
N ARG A 136 -7.66 -4.03 0.01
CA ARG A 136 -8.07 -3.63 1.35
C ARG A 136 -8.90 -2.36 1.33
N LEU A 137 -9.89 -2.34 2.23
CA LEU A 137 -10.69 -1.16 2.54
C LEU A 137 -10.47 -0.76 3.99
N ASN A 138 -9.95 0.44 4.21
CA ASN A 138 -9.91 1.06 5.52
C ASN A 138 -11.05 2.07 5.66
N VAL A 139 -11.74 2.06 6.80
CA VAL A 139 -12.77 3.06 7.10
C VAL A 139 -12.39 3.86 8.34
N VAL A 140 -12.21 5.17 8.17
CA VAL A 140 -11.86 6.08 9.26
C VAL A 140 -13.07 6.92 9.61
N THR A 141 -13.51 6.85 10.87
CA THR A 141 -14.67 7.61 11.37
C THR A 141 -14.20 8.76 12.26
N SER A 142 -14.60 9.98 11.92
CA SER A 142 -14.33 11.18 12.71
C SER A 142 -15.64 11.84 13.14
N VAL A 143 -15.58 12.54 14.28
CA VAL A 143 -16.72 13.27 14.81
C VAL A 143 -16.32 14.71 15.07
N ILE A 144 -17.12 15.65 14.59
CA ILE A 144 -16.94 17.09 14.81
C ILE A 144 -18.04 17.55 15.76
N ASN A 145 -17.65 18.13 16.89
CA ASN A 145 -18.54 18.47 18.01
C ASN A 145 -18.63 19.98 18.30
N ASP A 146 -18.22 20.83 17.35
CA ASP A 146 -18.04 22.28 17.56
C ASP A 146 -19.29 23.03 18.04
N GLY A 147 -20.50 22.47 17.88
CA GLY A 147 -21.77 23.02 18.39
C GLY A 147 -22.19 22.55 19.79
N GLY A 148 -21.31 21.90 20.55
CA GLY A 148 -21.64 21.35 21.88
C GLY A 148 -22.04 19.87 21.86
N GLY A 149 -21.71 19.16 20.79
CA GLY A 149 -21.83 17.70 20.74
C GLY A 149 -20.83 17.02 21.68
N ASN A 150 -21.09 15.76 22.01
CA ASN A 150 -20.19 14.94 22.83
C ASN A 150 -20.00 13.52 22.28
N ALA A 151 -20.44 13.26 21.04
CA ALA A 151 -20.32 11.92 20.48
C ALA A 151 -18.87 11.59 20.17
N VAL A 152 -18.55 10.32 20.25
CA VAL A 152 -17.25 9.76 19.83
C VAL A 152 -17.47 8.86 18.62
N ALA A 153 -16.40 8.53 17.89
CA ALA A 153 -16.48 7.72 16.66
C ALA A 153 -17.20 6.38 16.87
N SER A 154 -16.99 5.74 18.02
CA SER A 154 -17.62 4.46 18.38
C SER A 154 -19.12 4.56 18.68
N ASP A 155 -19.67 5.76 18.82
CA ASP A 155 -21.12 5.94 18.96
C ASP A 155 -21.88 5.79 17.63
N PHE A 156 -21.15 5.71 16.52
CA PHE A 156 -21.70 5.56 15.19
C PHE A 156 -21.40 4.15 14.69
N VAL A 157 -22.44 3.38 14.40
CA VAL A 157 -22.28 2.06 13.78
C VAL A 157 -22.07 2.25 12.28
N ILE A 158 -20.98 1.71 11.77
CA ILE A 158 -20.58 1.79 10.37
C ILE A 158 -20.94 0.48 9.67
N HIS A 159 -21.57 0.62 8.51
CA HIS A 159 -21.82 -0.47 7.58
C HIS A 159 -20.90 -0.33 6.37
N VAL A 160 -20.26 -1.43 6.01
CA VAL A 160 -19.55 -1.62 4.75
C VAL A 160 -20.26 -2.74 4.01
N ARG A 161 -20.92 -2.41 2.90
CA ARG A 161 -21.76 -3.36 2.16
C ARG A 161 -21.25 -3.58 0.75
N SER A 162 -21.41 -4.81 0.27
CA SER A 162 -21.38 -5.14 -1.15
C SER A 162 -22.71 -5.78 -1.51
N GLU A 163 -23.32 -5.36 -2.61
CA GLU A 163 -24.64 -5.85 -3.05
C GLU A 163 -25.73 -5.78 -1.95
N ASN A 164 -25.68 -4.74 -1.11
CA ASN A 164 -26.54 -4.52 0.05
C ASN A 164 -26.38 -5.53 1.22
N VAL A 165 -25.33 -6.34 1.21
CA VAL A 165 -24.98 -7.25 2.30
C VAL A 165 -23.73 -6.74 3.00
N ASP A 166 -23.75 -6.70 4.33
CA ASP A 166 -22.59 -6.34 5.14
C ASP A 166 -21.44 -7.34 4.93
N VAL A 167 -20.22 -6.83 4.72
CA VAL A 167 -19.01 -7.65 4.58
C VAL A 167 -18.63 -8.27 5.93
N ALA A 168 -17.71 -9.25 5.91
CA ALA A 168 -17.18 -9.82 7.14
C ALA A 168 -16.59 -8.73 8.06
N GLY A 169 -17.03 -8.70 9.33
CA GLY A 169 -16.65 -7.68 10.30
C GLY A 169 -17.52 -6.41 10.29
N SER A 170 -18.49 -6.29 9.37
CA SER A 170 -19.51 -5.24 9.33
C SER A 170 -20.89 -5.80 9.74
N PRO A 171 -21.79 -5.00 10.34
CA PRO A 171 -21.53 -3.67 10.91
C PRO A 171 -20.60 -3.71 12.13
N ALA A 172 -19.89 -2.60 12.35
CA ALA A 172 -19.04 -2.40 13.52
C ALA A 172 -19.09 -0.95 14.03
N PRO A 173 -18.80 -0.69 15.32
CA PRO A 173 -18.59 0.66 15.80
C PRO A 173 -17.50 1.38 15.00
N GLY A 174 -17.72 2.66 14.71
CA GLY A 174 -16.75 3.50 14.04
C GLY A 174 -15.48 3.69 14.87
N ALA A 175 -14.36 3.87 14.18
CA ALA A 175 -13.07 4.11 14.83
C ALA A 175 -12.38 5.31 14.17
N GLY A 176 -11.80 6.18 15.02
CA GLY A 176 -10.87 7.21 14.56
C GLY A 176 -9.59 6.59 13.99
N SER A 177 -8.67 7.43 13.51
CA SER A 177 -7.38 6.97 12.95
C SER A 177 -6.67 5.97 13.89
N PRO A 178 -6.24 4.79 13.39
CA PRO A 178 -6.07 4.43 11.98
C PRO A 178 -7.32 3.93 11.25
N GLY A 179 -8.46 3.78 11.91
CA GLY A 179 -9.71 3.27 11.33
C GLY A 179 -9.93 1.77 11.55
N VAL A 180 -10.89 1.21 10.82
CA VAL A 180 -11.20 -0.23 10.77
C VAL A 180 -10.83 -0.78 9.39
N LEU A 181 -10.00 -1.82 9.36
CA LEU A 181 -9.57 -2.48 8.13
C LEU A 181 -10.50 -3.66 7.80
N TYR A 182 -10.94 -3.72 6.55
CA TYR A 182 -11.71 -4.81 5.97
C TYR A 182 -10.90 -5.46 4.85
N GLU A 183 -10.66 -6.77 4.97
CA GLU A 183 -10.14 -7.60 3.89
C GLU A 183 -11.33 -7.94 2.98
N VAL A 184 -11.25 -7.52 1.73
CA VAL A 184 -12.37 -7.55 0.79
C VAL A 184 -11.90 -8.09 -0.56
N SER A 185 -12.83 -8.55 -1.39
CA SER A 185 -12.52 -8.91 -2.78
C SER A 185 -12.74 -7.70 -3.72
N PRO A 186 -12.21 -7.73 -4.95
CA PRO A 186 -12.56 -6.73 -5.95
C PRO A 186 -14.06 -6.62 -6.15
N GLY A 187 -14.58 -5.40 -6.24
CA GLY A 187 -16.02 -5.17 -6.35
C GLY A 187 -16.43 -3.75 -5.98
N SER A 188 -17.74 -3.53 -5.97
CA SER A 188 -18.35 -2.26 -5.55
C SER A 188 -18.80 -2.34 -4.10
N TYR A 189 -18.52 -1.28 -3.35
CA TYR A 189 -18.81 -1.18 -1.93
C TYR A 189 -19.50 0.15 -1.61
N THR A 190 -20.38 0.11 -0.62
CA THR A 190 -21.01 1.30 -0.05
C THR A 190 -20.75 1.34 1.45
N VAL A 191 -20.13 2.43 1.91
CA VAL A 191 -19.94 2.74 3.32
C VAL A 191 -21.08 3.63 3.78
N SER A 192 -21.67 3.32 4.93
CA SER A 192 -22.69 4.16 5.57
C SER A 192 -22.54 4.16 7.08
N SER A 193 -23.13 5.16 7.75
CA SER A 193 -23.22 5.24 9.21
C SER A 193 -24.69 5.21 9.59
N GLU A 194 -25.00 4.56 10.70
CA GLU A 194 -26.29 4.77 11.35
C GLU A 194 -26.46 6.24 11.72
N THR A 195 -27.69 6.73 11.59
CA THR A 195 -28.03 8.13 11.85
C THR A 195 -28.14 8.38 13.35
N LYS A 196 -27.54 9.47 13.81
CA LYS A 196 -27.66 9.95 15.20
C LYS A 196 -28.34 11.32 15.20
N PRO A 197 -29.30 11.60 16.11
CA PRO A 197 -29.95 12.90 16.19
C PRO A 197 -28.94 14.04 16.29
N SER A 198 -29.20 15.12 15.55
CA SER A 198 -28.34 16.31 15.51
C SER A 198 -26.94 16.11 14.91
N TYR A 199 -26.66 14.95 14.29
CA TYR A 199 -25.44 14.77 13.49
C TYR A 199 -25.77 14.63 12.00
N THR A 200 -24.96 15.26 11.15
CA THR A 200 -25.02 15.08 9.70
C THR A 200 -23.77 14.39 9.22
N GLN A 201 -23.95 13.36 8.41
CA GLN A 201 -22.89 12.57 7.84
C GLN A 201 -22.34 13.20 6.55
N SER A 202 -21.04 13.09 6.35
CA SER A 202 -20.38 13.29 5.06
C SER A 202 -19.28 12.26 4.83
N PHE A 203 -18.92 12.05 3.55
CA PHE A 203 -17.95 11.05 3.12
C PHE A 203 -16.84 11.70 2.29
N SER A 204 -15.63 11.15 2.36
CA SER A 204 -14.48 11.59 1.56
C SER A 204 -13.40 10.50 1.47
N GLY A 205 -12.27 10.79 0.82
CA GLY A 205 -11.19 9.83 0.58
C GLY A 205 -11.39 9.12 -0.75
N ASP A 206 -11.29 7.79 -0.76
CA ASP A 206 -11.49 6.96 -1.94
C ASP A 206 -12.97 6.67 -2.24
N CYS A 207 -13.88 6.98 -1.32
CA CYS A 207 -15.32 6.88 -1.53
C CYS A 207 -15.92 8.22 -1.98
N ASP A 208 -16.97 8.14 -2.79
CA ASP A 208 -17.73 9.31 -3.25
C ASP A 208 -18.55 9.94 -2.11
N ALA A 209 -19.23 11.05 -2.40
CA ALA A 209 -20.04 11.78 -1.43
C ALA A 209 -21.25 10.98 -0.89
N SER A 210 -21.59 9.85 -1.51
CA SER A 210 -22.63 8.91 -1.06
C SER A 210 -22.04 7.67 -0.39
N GLY A 211 -20.73 7.64 -0.16
CA GLY A 211 -20.01 6.52 0.46
C GLY A 211 -19.73 5.35 -0.49
N ASN A 212 -19.96 5.49 -1.80
CA ASN A 212 -19.69 4.42 -2.76
C ASN A 212 -18.25 4.43 -3.25
N MET A 213 -17.73 3.24 -3.56
CA MET A 213 -16.42 3.07 -4.17
C MET A 213 -16.33 1.75 -4.94
N THR A 214 -15.39 1.69 -5.88
CA THR A 214 -14.99 0.44 -6.53
C THR A 214 -13.58 0.09 -6.09
N ILE A 215 -13.39 -1.16 -5.69
CA ILE A 215 -12.11 -1.72 -5.26
C ILE A 215 -11.65 -2.69 -6.34
N SER A 216 -10.44 -2.47 -6.86
CA SER A 216 -9.76 -3.38 -7.78
C SER A 216 -8.75 -4.24 -7.02
N LEU A 217 -8.20 -5.28 -7.67
CA LEU A 217 -7.12 -6.08 -7.07
C LEU A 217 -5.94 -5.19 -6.65
N ALA A 218 -5.30 -5.58 -5.55
CA ALA A 218 -4.18 -4.85 -4.93
C ALA A 218 -4.49 -3.44 -4.39
N ASP A 219 -5.70 -2.91 -4.58
CA ASP A 219 -6.05 -1.58 -4.10
C ASP A 219 -5.93 -1.48 -2.57
N GLN A 220 -5.48 -0.33 -2.09
CA GLN A 220 -5.41 0.01 -0.68
C GLN A 220 -6.20 1.31 -0.48
N LYS A 221 -7.51 1.18 -0.26
CA LYS A 221 -8.42 2.33 -0.26
C LYS A 221 -8.84 2.73 1.14
N THR A 222 -9.04 4.03 1.35
CA THR A 222 -9.55 4.59 2.60
C THR A 222 -10.81 5.41 2.35
N CYS A 223 -11.92 5.03 2.99
CA CYS A 223 -13.12 5.83 3.04
C CYS A 223 -13.21 6.54 4.40
N ASN A 224 -13.36 7.87 4.37
CA ASN A 224 -13.50 8.68 5.56
C ASN A 224 -14.98 9.00 5.78
N VAL A 225 -15.47 8.70 6.97
CA VAL A 225 -16.80 9.06 7.45
C VAL A 225 -16.67 10.17 8.47
N VAL A 226 -17.34 11.29 8.24
CA VAL A 226 -17.38 12.41 9.20
C VAL A 226 -18.81 12.63 9.65
N ASN A 227 -19.03 12.56 10.97
CA ASN A 227 -20.30 12.93 11.58
C ASN A 227 -20.15 14.28 12.27
N THR A 228 -20.83 15.30 11.76
CA THR A 228 -20.77 16.68 12.27
C THR A 228 -22.00 17.00 13.08
N PHE A 229 -21.80 17.42 14.33
CA PHE A 229 -22.88 17.92 15.17
C PHE A 229 -23.40 19.25 14.63
N ASN A 230 -24.69 19.25 14.28
CA ASN A 230 -25.45 20.39 13.80
C ASN A 230 -26.62 20.74 14.73
N GLY A 231 -26.60 20.25 15.97
CA GLY A 231 -27.53 20.71 16.97
C GLY A 231 -27.29 22.19 17.23
N GLY A 232 -28.37 22.97 17.31
CA GLY A 232 -28.25 24.34 17.76
C GLY A 232 -27.70 24.34 19.18
N VAL A 233 -26.73 25.22 19.46
CA VAL A 233 -26.47 25.60 20.85
C VAL A 233 -27.81 26.06 21.45
N PRO A 234 -28.25 25.53 22.61
CA PRO A 234 -29.31 26.18 23.37
C PRO A 234 -28.89 27.64 23.54
N GLY A 235 -29.65 28.53 22.91
CA GLY A 235 -29.15 29.82 22.46
C GLY A 235 -28.35 30.59 23.51
N PHE A 236 -27.11 30.91 23.19
CA PHE A 236 -26.70 32.28 23.46
C PHE A 236 -27.41 33.15 22.42
N PRO A 237 -28.25 34.12 22.82
CA PRO A 237 -28.84 35.03 21.85
C PRO A 237 -27.69 35.69 21.09
N GLU A 238 -27.69 35.54 19.76
CA GLU A 238 -26.83 36.36 18.92
C GLU A 238 -27.22 37.81 19.16
N THR A 239 -26.40 38.54 19.91
CA THR A 239 -26.54 39.98 20.07
C THR A 239 -26.09 40.66 18.79
N GLY A 240 -26.92 40.54 17.76
CA GLY A 240 -27.11 41.60 16.79
C GLY A 240 -28.31 42.41 17.23
N ASN A 241 -28.13 43.38 18.12
CA ASN A 241 -28.89 44.62 18.06
C ASN A 241 -28.20 45.75 18.83
N VAL A 242 -28.24 46.90 18.18
CA VAL A 242 -27.62 48.17 18.50
C VAL A 242 -27.92 48.59 19.95
N LEU A 243 -26.90 49.13 20.61
CA LEU A 243 -26.95 49.81 21.90
C LEU A 243 -28.27 50.56 22.13
N ASN A 244 -29.03 50.14 23.15
CA ASN A 244 -29.65 51.01 24.15
C ASN A 244 -30.46 50.14 25.12
N ASP A 245 -29.77 49.55 26.09
CA ASP A 245 -30.21 49.34 27.48
C ASP A 245 -29.43 48.16 28.09
N PHE A 246 -28.39 48.47 28.87
CA PHE A 246 -27.56 47.48 29.55
C PHE A 246 -28.33 46.96 30.78
N ARG A 247 -29.12 45.89 30.63
CA ARG A 247 -29.53 45.07 31.77
C ARG A 247 -28.62 43.86 31.90
N LEU A 248 -27.63 43.99 32.79
CA LEU A 248 -26.85 42.89 33.31
C LEU A 248 -27.78 41.91 34.04
N CYS A 249 -27.96 40.70 33.49
CA CYS A 249 -28.58 39.60 34.21
C CYS A 249 -27.60 39.07 35.26
N LEU A 250 -27.69 39.61 36.48
CA LEU A 250 -27.15 38.99 37.67
C LEU A 250 -28.09 37.84 38.06
N ASP A 251 -27.58 36.62 38.06
CA ASP A 251 -28.30 35.43 38.50
C ASP A 251 -28.82 35.65 39.94
N SER A 252 -30.13 35.48 40.12
CA SER A 252 -30.86 35.70 41.37
C SER A 252 -30.37 34.86 42.56
N GLY A 253 -29.48 33.88 42.34
CA GLY A 253 -28.78 33.14 43.40
C GLY A 253 -27.43 33.74 43.87
N SER A 254 -26.86 34.70 43.13
CA SER A 254 -25.53 35.30 43.41
C SER A 254 -25.59 36.75 43.93
N LEU A 255 -26.77 37.36 43.88
CA LEU A 255 -27.02 38.75 44.29
C LEU A 255 -26.64 39.11 45.74
N PRO A 256 -26.76 38.23 46.76
CA PRO A 256 -26.42 38.65 48.12
C PRO A 256 -24.93 38.94 48.32
N TRP A 257 -24.05 38.25 47.59
CA TRP A 257 -22.60 38.22 47.84
C TRP A 257 -21.91 39.38 47.12
N ILE A 258 -22.38 39.68 45.90
CA ILE A 258 -21.90 40.77 45.04
C ILE A 258 -22.34 42.13 45.61
N ILE A 259 -23.58 42.23 46.12
CA ILE A 259 -24.09 43.47 46.73
C ILE A 259 -23.36 43.77 48.05
N THR A 260 -23.11 42.76 48.90
CA THR A 260 -22.33 42.98 50.13
C THR A 260 -20.88 43.36 49.86
N GLY A 261 -20.25 42.82 48.81
CA GLY A 261 -18.88 43.18 48.43
C GLY A 261 -18.76 44.61 47.91
N LEU A 262 -19.65 45.02 47.02
CA LEU A 262 -19.66 46.38 46.45
C LEU A 262 -20.04 47.45 47.50
N SER A 263 -20.95 47.15 48.43
CA SER A 263 -21.27 48.06 49.54
C SER A 263 -20.12 48.23 50.53
N LEU A 264 -19.32 47.18 50.79
CA LEU A 264 -18.16 47.27 51.68
C LEU A 264 -17.04 48.12 51.06
N VAL A 265 -16.78 47.94 49.77
CA VAL A 265 -15.76 48.73 49.02
C VAL A 265 -16.18 50.21 48.95
N PHE A 266 -17.46 50.49 48.73
CA PHE A 266 -17.98 51.87 48.68
C PHE A 266 -17.97 52.55 50.06
N ALA A 267 -18.28 51.80 51.14
CA ALA A 267 -18.19 52.31 52.51
C ALA A 267 -16.74 52.61 52.91
N ILE A 268 -15.79 51.74 52.55
CA ILE A 268 -14.35 51.97 52.78
C ILE A 268 -13.87 53.20 52.00
N TYR A 269 -14.28 53.36 50.73
CA TYR A 269 -13.94 54.53 49.93
C TYR A 269 -14.42 55.86 50.55
N ILE A 270 -15.66 55.89 51.07
CA ILE A 270 -16.19 57.08 51.75
C ILE A 270 -15.48 57.34 53.07
N LEU A 271 -15.14 56.30 53.85
CA LEU A 271 -14.38 56.47 55.09
C LEU A 271 -12.96 57.01 54.82
N VAL A 272 -12.29 56.53 53.78
CA VAL A 272 -10.97 57.02 53.36
C VAL A 272 -11.05 58.49 52.88
N LYS A 273 -12.06 58.86 52.09
CA LYS A 273 -12.30 60.26 51.68
C LYS A 273 -12.64 61.18 52.86
N LYS A 274 -13.37 60.69 53.86
CA LYS A 274 -13.78 61.49 55.02
C LYS A 274 -12.62 61.77 55.99
N GLN A 275 -11.64 60.87 56.09
CA GLN A 275 -10.39 61.12 56.82
C GLN A 275 -9.45 62.10 56.09
N GLY A 276 -9.59 62.26 54.77
CA GLY A 276 -8.83 63.23 53.98
C GLY A 276 -9.34 64.66 53.98
N GLN A 277 -10.47 64.96 54.66
CA GLN A 277 -11.11 66.30 54.65
C GLN A 277 -11.24 66.95 56.03
N VAL A 278 -10.53 66.46 57.05
CA VAL A 278 -10.46 67.08 58.39
C VAL A 278 -9.15 67.88 58.59
N GLY A 279 -8.33 68.02 57.56
CA GLY A 279 -6.95 68.53 57.67
C GLY A 279 -6.67 69.95 57.17
N GLU A 280 -7.66 70.81 56.91
CA GLU A 280 -7.37 72.20 56.52
C GLU A 280 -8.39 73.17 57.13
N LYS A 281 -8.09 73.59 58.37
CA LYS A 281 -8.60 74.83 58.95
C LYS A 281 -7.50 75.88 58.79
N HIS A 282 -7.90 76.99 58.16
CA HIS A 282 -7.26 78.31 58.12
C HIS A 282 -6.45 78.66 59.37
N GLU A 283 -5.26 79.26 59.15
CA GLU A 283 -4.76 80.32 60.02
C GLU A 283 -4.20 81.46 59.13
N ASP A 284 -4.66 82.67 59.44
CA ASP A 284 -4.42 83.95 58.77
C ASP A 284 -3.05 84.55 59.12
N ASN A 285 -2.57 85.43 58.21
CA ASN A 285 -1.73 86.62 58.40
C ASN A 285 -0.33 86.52 59.06
N ASP A 286 0.71 86.92 58.32
CA ASP A 286 1.45 88.16 58.60
C ASP A 286 2.43 88.56 57.46
N LEU A 287 2.53 89.90 57.28
CA LEU A 287 3.37 90.74 56.39
C LEU A 287 2.83 91.15 55.01
#